data_AF-A0A383URS7-F1
#
_entry.id   AF-A0A383URS7-F1
#
_cell.length_a   1.000
_cell.length_b   1.000
_cell.length_c   1.000
_cell.angle_alpha   90.00
_cell.angle_beta   90.00
_cell.angle_gamma   90.00
#
_symmetry.space_group_name_H-M   'P 1'
#
loop_
_entity.id
_entity.type
_entity.pdbx_description
1 polymer ?
#
loop_
_entity_poly.entity_id
_entity_poly.type
_entity_poly.pdbx_seq_one_letter_code
_entity_poly.pdbx_strand_id
1 'polypeptide(L)'
;MEIYLSPFCLYFFTQTTNQILHISSETTKGMDGETPKLKDQILETGASSTQSFEPVNSICAHLNAFHVYASNPSRHVEANHYCTHLSADLRQCLIYDTPKNPARLIGIEYMVPKAVYERLDVEERKLWHSHVYEVKSGMLIMPNAIVPETVWDTAETAEMKELVGLYGKTYHFWQVDRGDALPLGTPQLMMSFTADNQIPWETVRNRDERYGIKTEKKRDLRQRIESPEILDDADSCWKGR
;
A
#
# COMPACT_ATOMS: atom_id res chain seq x y z
N MET A 1 20.38 2.12 22.43
CA MET A 1 19.50 2.66 21.38
C MET A 1 19.09 1.47 20.53
N GLU A 2 18.04 0.77 20.95
CA GLU A 2 17.49 -0.36 20.19
C GLU A 2 16.76 0.21 18.97
N ILE A 3 17.21 -0.17 17.78
CA ILE A 3 16.50 0.13 16.55
C ILE A 3 15.29 -0.82 16.54
N TYR A 4 14.11 -0.31 16.89
CA TYR A 4 12.84 -1.00 16.71
C TYR A 4 12.55 -1.11 15.20
N LEU A 5 13.21 -2.05 14.54
CA LEU A 5 12.73 -2.56 13.25
C LEU A 5 11.46 -3.36 13.56
N SER A 6 10.40 -3.16 12.77
CA SER A 6 9.24 -4.06 12.84
C SER A 6 9.74 -5.51 12.82
N PRO A 7 9.16 -6.42 13.63
CA PRO A 7 9.48 -7.84 13.60
C PRO A 7 9.48 -8.42 12.17
N PHE A 8 8.71 -7.82 11.27
CA PHE A 8 8.61 -8.18 9.86
C PHE A 8 9.87 -7.87 9.03
N CYS A 9 10.48 -6.69 9.26
CA CYS A 9 11.73 -6.32 8.61
C CYS A 9 12.85 -7.31 9.00
N LEU A 10 12.92 -7.66 10.29
CA LEU A 10 13.91 -8.60 10.81
C LEU A 10 13.70 -10.04 10.32
N TYR A 11 12.46 -10.49 10.16
CA TYR A 11 12.16 -11.84 9.66
C TYR A 11 12.60 -12.02 8.19
N PHE A 12 12.41 -11.01 7.34
CA PHE A 12 12.76 -11.08 5.91
C PHE A 12 14.25 -10.94 5.61
N PHE A 13 15.04 -10.31 6.48
CA PHE A 13 16.50 -10.21 6.30
C PHE A 13 17.22 -11.58 6.35
N THR A 14 16.57 -12.65 6.83
CA THR A 14 17.21 -13.98 6.94
C THR A 14 16.91 -14.93 5.77
N GLN A 15 16.10 -14.54 4.78
CA GLN A 15 15.72 -15.43 3.66
C GLN A 15 16.02 -14.91 2.24
N THR A 16 16.69 -13.77 2.09
CA THR A 16 16.99 -13.21 0.75
C THR A 16 18.49 -13.17 0.45
N THR A 17 19.15 -14.33 0.52
CA THR A 17 20.37 -14.58 -0.25
C THR A 17 20.09 -15.68 -1.26
N ASN A 18 19.34 -15.36 -2.31
CA ASN A 18 19.36 -16.00 -3.63
C ASN A 18 18.24 -15.42 -4.51
N GLN A 19 18.35 -14.14 -4.87
CA GLN A 19 17.75 -13.70 -6.12
C GLN A 19 18.75 -14.03 -7.24
N ILE A 20 18.52 -15.19 -7.86
CA ILE A 20 19.03 -15.47 -9.20
C ILE A 20 18.50 -14.36 -10.09
N LEU A 21 19.41 -13.62 -10.70
CA LEU A 21 19.14 -12.66 -11.77
C LEU A 21 18.47 -13.39 -12.93
N HIS A 22 17.15 -13.56 -12.88
CA HIS A 22 16.36 -13.74 -14.08
C HIS A 22 16.33 -12.40 -14.80
N ILE A 23 17.27 -12.22 -15.73
CA ILE A 23 17.20 -11.16 -16.73
C ILE A 23 16.03 -11.52 -17.65
N SER A 24 14.81 -11.11 -17.28
CA SER A 24 13.68 -11.10 -18.21
C SER A 24 13.88 -9.92 -19.16
N SER A 25 14.12 -10.20 -20.44
CA SER A 25 14.38 -9.22 -21.49
C SER A 25 13.14 -8.43 -21.95
N GLU A 26 12.20 -8.13 -21.05
CA GLU A 26 10.99 -7.37 -21.38
C GLU A 26 11.04 -5.99 -20.73
N THR A 27 11.57 -5.02 -21.47
CA THR A 27 11.62 -3.61 -21.04
C THR A 27 10.27 -2.92 -21.17
N THR A 28 9.37 -3.40 -22.06
CA THR A 28 7.93 -3.11 -21.93
C THR A 28 7.29 -4.09 -20.99
N LYS A 29 7.06 -3.62 -19.78
CA LYS A 29 6.04 -4.18 -18.91
C LYS A 29 4.68 -3.73 -19.46
N GLY A 30 4.23 -4.40 -20.53
CA GLY A 30 2.83 -4.63 -20.96
C GLY A 30 1.81 -3.49 -21.02
N MET A 31 2.20 -2.22 -21.12
CA MET A 31 1.27 -1.14 -21.47
C MET A 31 1.11 -1.02 -22.99
N ASP A 32 -0.08 -0.64 -23.45
CA ASP A 32 -0.36 -0.35 -24.87
C ASP A 32 0.59 0.75 -25.39
N GLY A 33 1.34 0.46 -26.46
CA GLY A 33 2.33 1.36 -27.04
C GLY A 33 3.38 0.63 -27.90
N GLU A 34 4.30 1.38 -28.52
CA GLU A 34 5.46 0.78 -29.19
C GLU A 34 6.40 0.13 -28.15
N THR A 35 6.89 -1.08 -28.45
CA THR A 35 7.88 -1.74 -27.60
C THR A 35 9.22 -0.99 -27.62
N PRO A 36 10.03 -1.03 -26.53
CA PRO A 36 11.28 -0.32 -26.48
C PRO A 36 12.22 -0.95 -27.49
N LYS A 37 12.98 -0.12 -28.19
CA LYS A 37 13.83 -0.62 -29.29
C LYS A 37 14.94 -1.47 -28.69
N LEU A 38 15.49 -2.40 -29.48
CA LEU A 38 16.61 -3.26 -29.05
C LEU A 38 17.79 -2.45 -28.47
N LYS A 39 18.06 -1.26 -29.04
CA LYS A 39 19.08 -0.35 -28.50
C LYS A 39 18.77 0.11 -27.07
N ASP A 40 17.50 0.37 -26.75
CA ASP A 40 17.06 0.87 -25.45
C ASP A 40 17.21 -0.26 -24.43
N GLN A 41 16.83 -1.49 -24.81
CA GLN A 41 17.06 -2.70 -24.00
C GLN A 41 18.53 -2.91 -23.62
N ILE A 42 19.43 -2.79 -24.60
CA ILE A 42 20.87 -2.94 -24.37
C ILE A 42 21.40 -1.85 -23.44
N LEU A 43 20.99 -0.60 -23.67
CA LEU A 43 21.41 0.54 -22.84
C LEU A 43 20.87 0.42 -21.40
N GLU A 44 19.61 0.04 -21.23
CA GLU A 44 18.98 -0.16 -19.93
C GLU A 44 19.63 -1.32 -19.15
N THR A 45 20.00 -2.40 -19.84
CA THR A 45 20.73 -3.54 -19.22
C THR A 45 22.14 -3.12 -18.77
N GLY A 46 22.86 -2.36 -19.60
CA GLY A 46 24.18 -1.82 -19.22
C GLY A 46 24.08 -0.84 -18.05
N ALA A 47 23.07 0.03 -18.05
CA ALA A 47 22.82 0.98 -16.97
C ALA A 47 22.47 0.26 -15.67
N SER A 48 21.56 -0.73 -15.70
CA SER A 48 21.15 -1.46 -14.50
C SER A 48 22.28 -2.29 -13.88
N SER A 49 23.28 -2.66 -14.67
CA SER A 49 24.48 -3.37 -14.19
C SER A 49 25.50 -2.46 -13.49
N THR A 50 25.39 -1.14 -13.65
CA THR A 50 26.39 -0.17 -13.15
C THR A 50 25.81 0.84 -12.15
N GLN A 51 24.49 1.03 -12.13
CA GLN A 51 23.80 1.93 -11.21
C GLN A 51 23.33 1.18 -9.95
N SER A 52 23.36 1.86 -8.80
CA SER A 52 22.76 1.34 -7.57
C SER A 52 21.27 1.68 -7.51
N PHE A 53 20.46 0.71 -7.08
CA PHE A 53 19.02 0.86 -6.82
C PHE A 53 18.68 0.71 -5.33
N GLU A 54 19.62 1.00 -4.45
CA GLU A 54 19.46 0.91 -2.98
C GLU A 54 18.13 1.44 -2.44
N PRO A 55 17.62 2.63 -2.84
CA PRO A 55 16.34 3.12 -2.35
C PRO A 55 15.15 2.20 -2.69
N VAL A 56 15.13 1.65 -3.91
CA VAL A 56 14.06 0.74 -4.36
C VAL A 56 14.21 -0.63 -3.69
N ASN A 57 15.45 -1.10 -3.53
CA ASN A 57 15.76 -2.36 -2.85
C ASN A 57 15.45 -2.32 -1.34
N SER A 58 15.18 -1.13 -0.78
CA SER A 58 14.79 -0.95 0.62
C SER A 58 13.28 -1.13 0.88
N ILE A 59 12.50 -1.49 -0.14
CA ILE A 59 11.08 -1.86 0.02
C ILE A 59 11.01 -3.18 0.80
N CYS A 60 10.31 -3.18 1.93
CA CYS A 60 10.28 -4.29 2.89
C CYS A 60 8.88 -4.86 3.15
N ALA A 61 7.83 -4.23 2.63
CA ALA A 61 6.46 -4.69 2.82
C ALA A 61 5.59 -4.46 1.57
N HIS A 62 4.70 -5.42 1.29
CA HIS A 62 3.62 -5.29 0.32
C HIS A 62 2.28 -5.31 1.08
N LEU A 63 1.52 -4.23 0.98
CA LEU A 63 0.14 -4.14 1.49
C LEU A 63 -0.84 -4.03 0.32
N ASN A 64 -2.04 -4.60 0.48
CA ASN A 64 -3.15 -4.43 -0.45
C ASN A 64 -4.35 -3.84 0.30
N ALA A 65 -4.83 -2.72 -0.21
CA ALA A 65 -5.83 -1.85 0.41
C ALA A 65 -6.82 -1.32 -0.65
N PHE A 66 -7.77 -0.50 -0.22
CA PHE A 66 -8.70 0.18 -1.12
C PHE A 66 -8.79 1.65 -0.77
N HIS A 67 -8.54 2.50 -1.77
CA HIS A 67 -8.59 3.94 -1.62
C HIS A 67 -9.87 4.50 -2.20
N VAL A 68 -10.39 5.53 -1.55
CA VAL A 68 -11.55 6.29 -1.99
C VAL A 68 -11.14 7.73 -2.33
N TYR A 69 -11.70 8.31 -3.38
CA TYR A 69 -11.38 9.70 -3.74
C TYR A 69 -12.00 10.66 -2.72
N ALA A 70 -11.19 11.53 -2.11
CA ALA A 70 -11.69 12.47 -1.11
C ALA A 70 -12.77 13.42 -1.67
N SER A 71 -12.62 13.83 -2.93
CA SER A 71 -13.56 14.70 -3.65
C SER A 71 -14.82 13.97 -4.13
N ASN A 72 -14.76 12.65 -4.34
CA ASN A 72 -15.89 11.85 -4.78
C ASN A 72 -15.85 10.43 -4.17
N PRO A 73 -16.41 10.25 -2.96
CA PRO A 73 -16.33 8.98 -2.26
C PRO A 73 -17.12 7.81 -2.86
N SER A 74 -17.85 8.03 -3.96
CA SER A 74 -18.50 6.95 -4.71
C SER A 74 -17.52 6.21 -5.65
N ARG A 75 -16.28 6.68 -5.78
CA ARG A 75 -15.25 6.10 -6.62
C ARG A 75 -14.14 5.53 -5.74
N HIS A 76 -13.64 4.36 -6.11
CA HIS A 76 -12.61 3.65 -5.36
C HIS A 76 -11.61 2.95 -6.29
N VAL A 77 -10.43 2.67 -5.74
CA VAL A 77 -9.32 2.02 -6.45
C VAL A 77 -8.67 1.00 -5.51
N GLU A 78 -8.43 -0.23 -5.98
CA GLU A 78 -7.56 -1.18 -5.28
C GLU A 78 -6.11 -0.71 -5.37
N ALA A 79 -5.41 -0.67 -4.24
CA ALA A 79 -4.09 -0.09 -4.11
C ALA A 79 -3.09 -1.11 -3.58
N ASN A 80 -1.99 -1.30 -4.31
CA ASN A 80 -0.88 -2.17 -3.91
C ASN A 80 0.28 -1.29 -3.46
N HIS A 81 0.49 -1.26 -2.15
CA HIS A 81 1.51 -0.46 -1.50
C HIS A 81 2.80 -1.25 -1.35
N TYR A 82 3.90 -0.66 -1.79
CA TYR A 82 5.25 -1.19 -1.64
C TYR A 82 6.03 -0.23 -0.76
N CYS A 83 6.19 -0.62 0.50
CA CYS A 83 6.55 0.29 1.58
C CYS A 83 7.99 0.13 2.05
N THR A 84 8.57 1.25 2.46
CA THR A 84 9.84 1.35 3.17
C THR A 84 9.62 2.03 4.51
N HIS A 85 10.20 1.47 5.58
CA HIS A 85 10.32 2.16 6.86
C HIS A 85 11.53 3.09 6.83
N LEU A 86 11.29 4.40 6.72
CA LEU A 86 12.37 5.39 6.76
C LEU A 86 12.86 5.64 8.18
N SER A 87 11.95 5.63 9.14
CA SER A 87 12.24 5.74 10.56
C SER A 87 11.09 5.15 11.38
N ALA A 88 11.22 5.16 12.71
CA ALA A 88 10.11 4.82 13.60
C ALA A 88 8.87 5.74 13.42
N ASP A 89 9.10 6.96 12.91
CA ASP A 89 8.08 8.01 12.79
C ASP A 89 7.54 8.19 11.37
N LEU A 90 8.10 7.49 10.37
CA LEU A 90 7.70 7.68 8.97
C LEU A 90 7.90 6.41 8.15
N ARG A 91 6.80 5.98 7.55
CA ARG A 91 6.79 4.99 6.47
C ARG A 91 6.39 5.70 5.18
N GLN A 92 6.91 5.23 4.06
CA GLN A 92 6.50 5.70 2.75
C GLN A 92 6.25 4.52 1.83
N CYS A 93 5.30 4.65 0.92
CA CYS A 93 4.96 3.60 -0.02
C CYS A 93 4.84 4.16 -1.44
N LEU A 94 5.35 3.37 -2.40
CA LEU A 94 4.96 3.48 -3.79
C LEU A 94 3.65 2.69 -3.98
N ILE A 95 2.68 3.27 -4.67
CA ILE A 95 1.38 2.63 -4.89
C ILE A 95 1.23 2.25 -6.35
N TYR A 96 0.92 0.97 -6.59
CA TYR A 96 0.61 0.42 -7.90
C TYR A 96 -0.85 -0.03 -7.98
N ASP A 97 -1.43 0.02 -9.18
CA ASP A 97 -2.79 -0.47 -9.45
C ASP A 97 -2.92 -2.00 -9.41
N THR A 98 -1.84 -2.70 -9.73
CA THR A 98 -1.77 -4.18 -9.70
C THR A 98 -0.43 -4.63 -9.09
N PRO A 99 -0.40 -5.78 -8.39
CA PRO A 99 0.85 -6.36 -7.89
C PRO A 99 1.65 -7.11 -8.97
N LYS A 100 1.14 -7.16 -10.21
CA LYS A 100 1.75 -7.90 -11.34
C LYS A 100 2.09 -6.95 -12.47
N ASN A 101 3.27 -7.12 -13.07
CA ASN A 101 3.62 -6.40 -14.29
C ASN A 101 2.70 -6.84 -15.44
N PRO A 102 2.28 -5.93 -16.34
CA PRO A 102 2.45 -4.47 -16.29
C PRO A 102 1.73 -3.79 -15.11
N ALA A 103 2.46 -3.01 -14.31
CA ALA A 103 1.90 -2.28 -13.17
C ALA A 103 2.16 -0.78 -13.35
N ARG A 104 1.11 0.03 -13.22
CA ARG A 104 1.19 1.49 -13.27
C ARG A 104 1.51 2.01 -11.88
N LEU A 105 2.54 2.85 -11.76
CA LEU A 105 2.77 3.62 -10.54
C LEU A 105 1.67 4.70 -10.46
N ILE A 106 0.69 4.49 -9.58
CA ILE A 106 -0.49 5.35 -9.50
C ILE A 106 -0.38 6.40 -8.40
N GLY A 107 0.45 6.21 -7.38
CA GLY A 107 0.44 7.08 -6.22
C GLY A 107 1.60 6.89 -5.26
N ILE A 108 1.58 7.71 -4.21
CA ILE A 108 2.43 7.58 -3.03
C ILE A 108 1.59 7.73 -1.78
N GLU A 109 2.04 7.08 -0.70
CA GLU A 109 1.52 7.29 0.64
C GLU A 109 2.67 7.57 1.61
N TYR A 110 2.41 8.48 2.55
CA TYR A 110 3.20 8.62 3.77
C TYR A 110 2.35 8.19 4.95
N MET A 111 2.93 7.38 5.85
CA MET A 111 2.28 7.00 7.09
C MET A 111 3.10 7.45 8.28
N VAL A 112 2.43 8.06 9.26
CA VAL A 112 3.04 8.56 10.49
C VAL A 112 2.27 8.05 11.71
N PRO A 113 2.92 7.84 12.86
CA PRO A 113 2.23 7.46 14.08
C PRO A 113 1.37 8.62 14.59
N LYS A 114 0.34 8.29 15.37
CA LYS A 114 -0.55 9.26 16.02
C LYS A 114 0.19 10.46 16.65
N ALA A 115 1.28 10.21 17.36
CA ALA A 115 2.05 11.28 18.02
C ALA A 115 2.63 12.31 17.05
N VAL A 116 2.99 11.92 15.82
CA VAL A 116 3.44 12.84 14.76
C VAL A 116 2.24 13.57 14.17
N TYR A 117 1.17 12.83 13.87
CA TYR A 117 -0.07 13.39 13.33
C TYR A 117 -0.65 14.50 14.23
N GLU A 118 -0.70 14.29 15.55
CA GLU A 118 -1.21 15.25 16.52
C GLU A 118 -0.46 16.60 16.55
N ARG A 119 0.78 16.63 16.04
CA ARG A 119 1.59 17.85 15.96
C ARG A 119 1.39 18.63 14.66
N LEU A 120 0.69 18.05 13.69
CA LEU A 120 0.37 18.72 12.44
C LEU A 120 -0.69 19.80 12.66
N ASP A 121 -0.64 20.86 11.86
CA ASP A 121 -1.70 21.86 11.88
C ASP A 121 -3.04 21.25 11.45
N VAL A 122 -4.14 21.90 11.85
CA VAL A 122 -5.49 21.38 11.63
C VAL A 122 -5.82 21.22 10.14
N GLU A 123 -5.33 22.11 9.28
CA GLU A 123 -5.63 22.06 7.85
C GLU A 123 -4.87 20.92 7.17
N GLU A 124 -3.62 20.72 7.54
CA GLU A 124 -2.80 19.60 7.10
C GLU A 124 -3.42 18.27 7.55
N ARG A 125 -3.89 18.17 8.80
CA ARG A 125 -4.54 16.96 9.33
C ARG A 125 -5.75 16.47 8.52
N LYS A 126 -6.50 17.39 7.90
CA LYS A 126 -7.62 17.05 6.99
C LYS A 126 -7.19 16.27 5.75
N LEU A 127 -5.90 16.26 5.41
CA LEU A 127 -5.34 15.52 4.29
C LEU A 127 -4.97 14.08 4.63
N TRP A 128 -5.22 13.64 5.87
CA TRP A 128 -4.86 12.31 6.34
C TRP A 128 -6.10 11.49 6.68
N HIS A 129 -5.96 10.16 6.60
CA HIS A 129 -6.94 9.19 7.05
C HIS A 129 -6.35 8.29 8.14
N SER A 130 -7.22 7.72 8.96
CA SER A 130 -6.85 6.73 9.97
C SER A 130 -6.87 5.33 9.39
N HIS A 131 -5.85 4.51 9.67
CA HIS A 131 -5.83 3.10 9.25
C HIS A 131 -6.65 2.17 10.15
N VAL A 132 -7.26 2.69 11.23
CA VAL A 132 -7.96 1.87 12.23
C VAL A 132 -8.99 0.97 11.58
N TYR A 133 -9.85 1.53 10.72
CA TYR A 133 -10.93 0.76 10.13
C TYR A 133 -10.43 -0.21 9.05
N GLU A 134 -9.44 0.19 8.24
CA GLU A 134 -8.76 -0.68 7.28
C GLU A 134 -8.19 -1.95 7.91
N VAL A 135 -7.48 -1.78 9.03
CA VAL A 135 -6.93 -2.88 9.79
C VAL A 135 -8.05 -3.75 10.37
N LYS A 136 -8.99 -3.14 11.10
CA LYS A 136 -9.99 -3.88 11.88
C LYS A 136 -11.06 -4.56 11.03
N SER A 137 -11.42 -3.99 9.89
CA SER A 137 -12.39 -4.59 8.96
C SER A 137 -11.84 -5.86 8.29
N GLY A 138 -10.52 -6.06 8.33
CA GLY A 138 -9.84 -7.14 7.63
C GLY A 138 -9.49 -6.80 6.18
N MET A 139 -9.92 -5.64 5.65
CA MET A 139 -9.73 -5.31 4.23
C MET A 139 -8.26 -5.05 3.89
N LEU A 140 -7.49 -4.45 4.80
CA LEU A 140 -6.05 -4.28 4.62
C LEU A 140 -5.34 -5.63 4.83
N ILE A 141 -4.60 -6.10 3.85
CA ILE A 141 -3.87 -7.37 3.93
C ILE A 141 -2.41 -7.20 3.50
N MET A 142 -1.58 -8.15 3.90
CA MET A 142 -0.26 -8.39 3.33
C MET A 142 -0.34 -9.67 2.49
N PRO A 143 -0.40 -9.57 1.15
CA PRO A 143 -0.50 -10.76 0.32
C PRO A 143 0.69 -11.71 0.49
N ASN A 144 0.42 -13.01 0.62
CA ASN A 144 1.47 -14.04 0.64
C ASN A 144 0.92 -15.38 0.15
N ALA A 145 1.53 -15.92 -0.90
CA ALA A 145 1.15 -17.20 -1.49
C ALA A 145 2.09 -18.36 -1.13
N ILE A 146 3.18 -18.09 -0.40
CA ILE A 146 4.28 -19.03 -0.15
C ILE A 146 4.20 -19.60 1.27
N VAL A 147 3.91 -18.75 2.26
CA VAL A 147 3.90 -19.12 3.67
C VAL A 147 2.53 -19.70 4.04
N PRO A 148 2.47 -20.82 4.79
CA PRO A 148 1.20 -21.37 5.27
C PRO A 148 0.35 -20.33 5.98
N GLU A 149 -0.95 -20.30 5.66
CA GLU A 149 -1.88 -19.24 6.07
C GLU A 149 -1.87 -18.99 7.59
N THR A 150 -1.86 -20.05 8.41
CA THR A 150 -1.87 -19.92 9.88
C THR A 150 -0.61 -19.25 10.45
N VAL A 151 0.55 -19.54 9.85
CA VAL A 151 1.82 -18.92 10.22
C VAL A 151 1.82 -17.47 9.75
N TRP A 152 1.35 -17.24 8.52
CA TRP A 152 1.27 -15.90 7.96
C TRP A 152 0.29 -14.99 8.71
N ASP A 153 -0.86 -15.52 9.12
CA ASP A 153 -1.88 -14.81 9.91
C ASP A 153 -1.27 -14.23 11.19
N THR A 154 -0.35 -14.95 11.84
CA THR A 154 0.33 -14.47 13.06
C THR A 154 1.24 -13.30 12.75
N ALA A 155 2.07 -13.41 11.70
CA ALA A 155 3.00 -12.37 11.30
C ALA A 155 2.27 -11.11 10.78
N GLU A 156 1.27 -11.29 9.91
CA GLU A 156 0.44 -10.20 9.39
C GLU A 156 -0.31 -9.51 10.55
N THR A 157 -0.91 -10.28 11.48
CA THR A 157 -1.61 -9.68 12.63
C THR A 157 -0.66 -8.88 13.52
N ALA A 158 0.60 -9.28 13.65
CA ALA A 158 1.60 -8.48 14.37
C ALA A 158 1.88 -7.15 13.66
N GLU A 159 2.03 -7.14 12.34
CA GLU A 159 2.21 -5.90 11.57
C GLU A 159 0.95 -5.00 11.63
N MET A 160 -0.25 -5.60 11.62
CA MET A 160 -1.51 -4.87 11.76
C MET A 160 -1.65 -4.16 13.11
N LYS A 161 -1.02 -4.67 14.18
CA LYS A 161 -0.98 -3.96 15.48
C LYS A 161 -0.17 -2.66 15.42
N GLU A 162 0.83 -2.59 14.54
CA GLU A 162 1.58 -1.36 14.30
C GLU A 162 0.79 -0.42 13.39
N LEU A 163 0.24 -0.94 12.28
CA LEU A 163 -0.47 -0.16 11.27
C LEU A 163 -1.74 0.50 11.82
N VAL A 164 -2.45 -0.13 12.76
CA VAL A 164 -3.70 0.43 13.35
C VAL A 164 -3.47 1.79 14.01
N GLY A 165 -2.24 2.09 14.43
CA GLY A 165 -1.84 3.33 15.09
C GLY A 165 -1.39 4.46 14.15
N LEU A 166 -1.35 4.20 12.84
CA LEU A 166 -0.81 5.12 11.85
C LEU A 166 -1.91 5.93 11.16
N TYR A 167 -1.54 7.11 10.70
CA TYR A 167 -2.31 7.96 9.80
C TYR A 167 -1.64 8.02 8.43
N GLY A 168 -2.41 7.90 7.35
CA GLY A 168 -1.93 7.90 5.97
C GLY A 168 -2.29 9.19 5.22
N LYS A 169 -1.33 9.77 4.50
CA LYS A 169 -1.57 10.85 3.50
C LYS A 169 -1.22 10.32 2.13
N THR A 170 -2.24 10.22 1.28
CA THR A 170 -2.15 9.48 0.03
C THR A 170 -2.60 10.32 -1.14
N TYR A 171 -1.77 10.37 -2.19
CA TYR A 171 -2.12 11.00 -3.46
C TYR A 171 -1.97 10.02 -4.59
N HIS A 172 -3.01 9.92 -5.41
CA HIS A 172 -2.95 9.24 -6.69
C HIS A 172 -2.73 10.26 -7.82
N PHE A 173 -1.71 10.01 -8.64
CA PHE A 173 -1.39 10.74 -9.85
C PHE A 173 -2.08 10.15 -11.09
N TRP A 174 -2.53 8.90 -11.02
CA TRP A 174 -3.25 8.23 -12.11
C TRP A 174 -4.63 7.72 -11.65
N GLN A 175 -5.68 8.23 -12.27
CA GLN A 175 -7.06 7.77 -12.06
C GLN A 175 -7.40 6.55 -12.93
N VAL A 176 -6.88 5.38 -12.56
CA VAL A 176 -6.97 4.16 -13.38
C VAL A 176 -8.40 3.66 -13.60
N ASP A 177 -9.34 4.01 -12.73
CA ASP A 177 -10.76 3.69 -12.84
C ASP A 177 -11.47 4.44 -13.98
N ARG A 178 -10.87 5.52 -14.51
CA ARG A 178 -11.39 6.23 -15.70
C ARG A 178 -11.05 5.56 -17.02
N GLY A 179 -10.08 4.62 -17.03
CA GLY A 179 -9.60 3.95 -18.24
C GLY A 179 -8.63 4.78 -19.09
N ASP A 180 -8.14 5.93 -18.59
CA ASP A 180 -7.16 6.74 -19.32
C ASP A 180 -5.82 6.00 -19.49
N ALA A 181 -5.23 6.09 -20.68
CA ALA A 181 -3.96 5.46 -21.03
C ALA A 181 -2.72 6.15 -20.40
N LEU A 182 -2.87 7.38 -19.91
CA LEU A 182 -1.83 8.18 -19.26
C LEU A 182 -2.38 8.84 -17.97
N PRO A 183 -1.51 9.23 -17.01
CA PRO A 183 -1.92 9.92 -15.79
C PRO A 183 -2.34 11.38 -16.07
N LEU A 184 -3.56 11.57 -16.57
CA LEU A 184 -4.09 12.88 -16.92
C LEU A 184 -4.73 13.60 -15.73
N GLY A 185 -4.52 14.92 -15.66
CA GLY A 185 -5.13 15.80 -14.65
C GLY A 185 -4.24 16.04 -13.43
N THR A 186 -4.83 16.59 -12.38
CA THR A 186 -4.12 16.89 -11.12
C THR A 186 -4.07 15.67 -10.20
N PRO A 187 -3.08 15.60 -9.30
CA PRO A 187 -3.07 14.60 -8.23
C PRO A 187 -4.39 14.63 -7.45
N GLN A 188 -4.90 13.46 -7.09
CA GLN A 188 -6.11 13.31 -6.32
C GLN A 188 -5.76 12.87 -4.91
N LEU A 189 -6.29 13.59 -3.92
CA LEU A 189 -6.22 13.17 -2.53
C LEU A 189 -7.08 11.92 -2.34
N MET A 190 -6.47 10.89 -1.77
CA MET A 190 -7.11 9.63 -1.48
C MET A 190 -7.30 9.50 0.03
N MET A 191 -8.40 8.87 0.40
CA MET A 191 -8.78 8.57 1.77
C MET A 191 -9.08 7.07 1.88
N SER A 192 -9.35 6.63 3.09
CA SER A 192 -9.75 5.27 3.41
C SER A 192 -11.23 5.19 3.77
N PHE A 193 -11.79 3.99 3.79
CA PHE A 193 -13.13 3.75 4.32
C PHE A 193 -13.10 3.75 5.85
N THR A 194 -14.21 4.10 6.48
CA THR A 194 -14.36 4.20 7.95
C THR A 194 -15.54 3.40 8.49
N ALA A 195 -16.39 2.81 7.63
CA ALA A 195 -17.55 2.02 8.05
C ALA A 195 -18.01 0.97 7.01
N ASP A 196 -18.71 -0.08 7.47
CA ASP A 196 -19.08 -1.25 6.65
C ASP A 196 -20.02 -0.88 5.48
N ASN A 197 -20.82 0.16 5.64
CA ASN A 197 -21.76 0.63 4.62
C ASN A 197 -21.08 1.47 3.51
N GLN A 198 -19.81 1.81 3.66
CA GLN A 198 -19.04 2.56 2.65
C GLN A 198 -18.25 1.62 1.72
N ILE A 199 -17.93 0.40 2.19
CA ILE A 199 -17.07 -0.54 1.46
C ILE A 199 -17.81 -1.13 0.26
N PRO A 200 -17.17 -1.15 -0.94
CA PRO A 200 -17.64 -1.91 -2.09
C PRO A 200 -17.31 -3.41 -1.90
N TRP A 201 -18.10 -4.11 -1.08
CA TRP A 201 -17.80 -5.49 -0.66
C TRP A 201 -17.63 -6.50 -1.79
N GLU A 202 -18.24 -6.25 -2.96
CA GLU A 202 -18.01 -7.07 -4.15
C GLU A 202 -16.56 -6.96 -4.65
N THR A 203 -15.99 -5.76 -4.66
CA THR A 203 -14.59 -5.54 -5.02
C THR A 203 -13.65 -6.25 -4.04
N VAL A 204 -13.96 -6.20 -2.73
CA VAL A 204 -13.20 -6.91 -1.70
C VAL A 204 -13.26 -8.42 -1.90
N ARG A 205 -14.44 -8.99 -2.16
CA ARG A 205 -14.58 -10.43 -2.45
C ARG A 205 -13.80 -10.85 -3.69
N ASN A 206 -13.85 -10.06 -4.76
CA ASN A 206 -13.08 -10.34 -5.98
C ASN A 206 -11.57 -10.33 -5.70
N ARG A 207 -11.10 -9.45 -4.80
CA ARG A 207 -9.71 -9.44 -4.33
C ARG A 207 -9.38 -10.69 -3.54
N ASP A 208 -10.25 -11.05 -2.60
CA ASP A 208 -10.09 -12.22 -1.72
C ASP A 208 -9.94 -13.51 -2.52
N GLU A 209 -10.75 -13.69 -3.58
CA GLU A 209 -10.64 -14.82 -4.50
C GLU A 209 -9.28 -14.89 -5.19
N ARG A 210 -8.75 -13.74 -5.66
CA ARG A 210 -7.44 -13.69 -6.34
C ARG A 210 -6.27 -14.03 -5.41
N TYR A 211 -6.39 -13.70 -4.12
CA TYR A 211 -5.34 -13.96 -3.13
C TYR A 211 -5.58 -15.22 -2.30
N GLY A 212 -6.73 -15.89 -2.44
CA GLY A 212 -7.08 -17.08 -1.68
C GLY A 212 -7.27 -16.82 -0.17
N ILE A 213 -7.74 -15.62 0.20
CA ILE A 213 -7.95 -15.22 1.60
C ILE A 213 -9.44 -14.97 1.89
N LYS A 214 -9.79 -14.77 3.17
CA LYS A 214 -11.14 -14.36 3.58
C LYS A 214 -11.06 -13.14 4.49
N THR A 215 -11.58 -12.00 4.05
CA THR A 215 -11.58 -10.75 4.80
C THR A 215 -12.27 -10.90 6.16
N GLU A 216 -13.36 -11.66 6.25
CA GLU A 216 -14.05 -11.90 7.53
C GLU A 216 -13.17 -12.64 8.54
N LYS A 217 -12.37 -13.61 8.07
CA LYS A 217 -11.40 -14.31 8.94
C LYS A 217 -10.34 -13.33 9.47
N LYS A 218 -9.84 -12.43 8.60
CA LYS A 218 -8.91 -11.38 9.00
C LYS A 218 -9.55 -10.43 10.02
N ARG A 219 -10.81 -10.04 9.80
CA ARG A 219 -11.61 -9.23 10.74
C ARG A 219 -11.66 -9.87 12.13
N ASP A 220 -11.99 -11.16 12.18
CA ASP A 220 -12.13 -11.92 13.44
C ASP A 220 -10.80 -12.02 14.20
N LEU A 221 -9.70 -12.33 13.50
CA LEU A 221 -8.36 -12.38 14.09
C LEU A 221 -7.94 -11.05 14.73
N ARG A 222 -8.43 -9.93 14.18
CA ARG A 222 -8.02 -8.57 14.54
C ARG A 222 -8.96 -7.88 15.53
N GLN A 223 -10.05 -8.54 15.97
CA GLN A 223 -10.98 -7.98 16.97
C GLN A 223 -10.29 -7.57 18.27
N ARG A 224 -9.22 -8.27 18.65
CA ARG A 224 -8.44 -8.04 19.88
C ARG A 224 -7.34 -6.99 19.72
N ILE A 225 -7.16 -6.41 18.53
CA ILE A 225 -6.23 -5.31 18.34
C ILE A 225 -6.85 -4.05 18.97
N GLU A 226 -6.14 -3.50 19.96
CA GLU A 226 -6.49 -2.22 20.56
C GLU A 226 -6.37 -1.11 19.51
N SER A 227 -7.27 -0.15 19.55
CA SER A 227 -7.33 0.92 18.56
C SER A 227 -7.19 2.25 19.25
N PRO A 228 -6.35 3.16 18.74
CA PRO A 228 -6.29 4.51 19.27
C PRO A 228 -7.62 5.22 19.01
N GLU A 229 -7.91 6.23 19.84
CA GLU A 229 -8.91 7.24 19.51
C GLU A 229 -8.49 7.96 18.22
N ILE A 230 -9.43 8.06 17.27
CA ILE A 230 -9.26 8.77 16.00
C ILE A 230 -9.66 10.23 16.23
N LEU A 231 -8.83 11.16 15.78
CA LEU A 231 -9.10 12.58 15.96
C LEU A 231 -10.15 13.13 14.98
N ASP A 232 -10.95 14.07 15.49
CA ASP A 232 -11.88 15.05 14.86
C ASP A 232 -11.53 15.61 13.47
N ASP A 233 -10.30 15.52 13.00
CA ASP A 233 -9.79 16.13 11.76
C ASP A 233 -9.30 15.14 10.70
N ALA A 234 -9.12 13.86 11.04
CA ALA A 234 -8.81 12.80 10.06
C ALA A 234 -10.04 12.37 9.26
N ASP A 235 -9.87 11.64 8.15
CA ASP A 235 -11.01 11.05 7.40
C ASP A 235 -12.01 12.12 6.89
N SER A 236 -11.48 13.29 6.53
CA SER A 236 -12.27 14.50 6.28
C SER A 236 -13.35 14.34 5.19
N CYS A 237 -13.13 13.44 4.22
CA CYS A 237 -14.09 13.20 3.13
C CYS A 237 -15.44 12.64 3.60
N TRP A 238 -15.48 12.04 4.80
CA TRP A 238 -16.68 11.45 5.38
C TRP A 238 -17.44 12.38 6.34
N LYS A 239 -16.91 13.57 6.62
CA LYS A 239 -17.53 14.53 7.55
C LYS A 239 -18.60 15.36 6.86
N GLY A 240 -19.76 15.49 7.51
CA GLY A 240 -20.86 16.33 7.03
C GLY A 240 -21.68 15.71 5.89
N ARG A 241 -21.72 14.37 5.80
CA ARG A 241 -22.53 13.61 4.83
C ARG A 241 -23.63 12.82 5.51
#